data_AF-A0A127BBX6-F1
#
_entry.id   AF-A0A127BBX6-F1
#
_cell.length_a   1.000
_cell.length_b   1.000
_cell.length_c   1.000
_cell.angle_alpha   90.00
_cell.angle_beta   90.00
_cell.angle_gamma   90.00
#
_symmetry.space_group_name_H-M   'P 1'
#
loop_
_entity.id
_entity.type
_entity.pdbx_description
1 polymer ?
#
loop_
_entity_poly.entity_id
_entity_poly.type
_entity_poly.pdbx_seq_one_letter_code
_entity_poly.pdbx_strand_id
1 'polypeptide(L)'
;MGYTIYYRVRITRWSEFVKFIERICHGLGIELELSNDSVMIKGESVESLLIPAKGEGFVKTYGKEPVTSIYLLILYSVSAFGSVLVWED
;
A
#
# COMPACT_ATOMS: atom_id res chain seq x y z
N MET A 1 20.94 -0.67 -7.67
CA MET A 1 20.31 -1.77 -6.91
C MET A 1 19.16 -1.14 -6.16
N GLY A 2 17.92 -1.54 -6.47
CA GLY A 2 16.72 -0.83 -6.01
C GLY A 2 16.12 -1.50 -4.77
N TYR A 3 15.63 -0.69 -3.82
CA TYR A 3 14.86 -1.13 -2.67
C TYR A 3 13.46 -1.59 -3.10
N THR A 4 13.09 -2.81 -2.71
CA THR A 4 11.78 -3.40 -3.00
C THR A 4 11.10 -3.77 -1.69
N ILE A 5 9.82 -3.42 -1.58
CA ILE A 5 8.96 -3.88 -0.49
C ILE A 5 8.09 -5.01 -1.02
N TYR A 6 8.07 -6.14 -0.33
CA TYR A 6 7.20 -7.27 -0.62
C TYR A 6 6.17 -7.41 0.49
N TYR A 7 4.99 -7.89 0.13
CA TYR A 7 3.93 -8.08 1.10
C TYR A 7 2.99 -9.22 0.74
N ARG A 8 2.39 -9.81 1.78
CA ARG A 8 1.23 -10.70 1.69
C ARG A 8 0.12 -10.13 2.56
N VAL A 9 -1.07 -9.96 1.98
CA VAL A 9 -2.22 -9.34 2.65
C VAL A 9 -3.45 -10.24 2.62
N ARG A 10 -4.30 -10.07 3.64
CA ARG A 10 -5.69 -10.53 3.64
C ARG A 10 -6.52 -9.53 4.45
N ILE A 11 -7.27 -8.70 3.76
CA ILE A 11 -8.12 -7.65 4.34
C ILE A 11 -9.53 -8.21 4.50
N THR A 12 -9.98 -8.36 5.74
CA THR A 12 -11.34 -8.88 6.05
C THR A 12 -12.37 -7.77 6.18
N ARG A 13 -11.94 -6.55 6.50
CA ARG A 13 -12.79 -5.35 6.63
C ARG A 13 -12.54 -4.38 5.46
N TRP A 14 -12.80 -4.83 4.24
CA TRP A 14 -12.44 -4.12 2.99
C TRP A 14 -13.01 -2.70 2.90
N SER A 15 -14.31 -2.52 3.16
CA SER A 15 -14.96 -1.21 3.08
C SER A 15 -14.41 -0.21 4.08
N GLU A 16 -13.97 -0.67 5.26
CA GLU A 16 -13.35 0.18 6.28
C GLU A 16 -11.91 0.54 5.91
N PHE A 17 -11.17 -0.41 5.34
CA PHE A 17 -9.83 -0.18 4.79
C PHE A 17 -9.86 0.86 3.66
N VAL A 18 -10.81 0.74 2.71
CA VAL A 18 -10.96 1.71 1.61
C VAL A 18 -11.22 3.12 2.15
N LYS A 19 -12.17 3.29 3.08
CA LYS A 19 -12.43 4.59 3.71
C LYS A 19 -11.21 5.16 4.43
N PHE A 20 -10.44 4.30 5.11
CA PHE A 20 -9.22 4.69 5.79
C PHE A 20 -8.17 5.17 4.80
N ILE A 21 -7.89 4.40 3.74
CA ILE A 21 -6.83 4.73 2.80
C ILE A 21 -7.19 5.94 1.93
N GLU A 22 -8.46 6.10 1.53
CA GLU A 22 -8.94 7.32 0.88
C GLU A 22 -8.65 8.56 1.72
N ARG A 23 -8.96 8.52 3.02
CA ARG A 23 -8.67 9.64 3.95
C ARG A 23 -7.18 9.94 4.05
N ILE A 24 -6.34 8.90 4.15
CA ILE A 24 -4.88 9.05 4.24
C ILE A 24 -4.32 9.64 2.95
N CYS A 25 -4.62 9.04 1.80
CA CYS A 25 -4.16 9.52 0.49
C CYS A 25 -4.61 10.95 0.22
N HIS A 26 -5.88 11.27 0.51
CA HIS A 26 -6.38 12.65 0.38
C HIS A 26 -5.63 13.63 1.29
N GLY A 27 -5.41 13.28 2.56
CA GLY A 27 -4.68 14.13 3.51
C GLY A 27 -3.20 14.34 3.15
N LEU A 28 -2.60 13.41 2.40
CA LEU A 28 -1.22 13.49 1.93
C LEU A 28 -1.09 14.04 0.51
N GLY A 29 -2.20 14.31 -0.19
CA GLY A 29 -2.18 14.74 -1.58
C GLY A 29 -1.72 13.66 -2.57
N ILE A 30 -1.89 12.37 -2.22
CA ILE A 30 -1.48 11.23 -3.03
C ILE A 30 -2.68 10.75 -3.86
N GLU A 31 -2.46 10.55 -5.17
CA GLU A 31 -3.48 10.03 -6.07
C GLU A 31 -3.75 8.54 -5.81
N LEU A 32 -5.03 8.17 -5.88
CA LEU A 32 -5.53 6.84 -5.55
C LEU A 32 -6.53 6.38 -6.63
N GLU A 33 -6.38 5.15 -7.10
CA GLU A 33 -7.37 4.46 -7.93
C GLU A 33 -7.96 3.28 -7.15
N LEU A 34 -9.28 3.15 -7.21
CA LEU A 34 -10.03 2.10 -6.52
C LEU A 34 -10.62 1.12 -7.51
N SER A 35 -10.58 -0.16 -7.17
CA SER A 35 -11.29 -1.25 -7.85
C SER A 35 -12.06 -2.07 -6.82
N ASN A 36 -12.93 -2.97 -7.29
CA ASN A 36 -13.78 -3.79 -6.41
C ASN A 36 -12.97 -4.58 -5.37
N ASP A 37 -11.77 -5.02 -5.73
CA ASP A 37 -10.93 -5.95 -4.95
C ASP A 37 -9.48 -5.45 -4.79
N SER A 38 -9.18 -4.21 -5.15
CA SER A 38 -7.84 -3.65 -5.03
C SER A 38 -7.83 -2.13 -4.88
N VAL A 39 -6.75 -1.63 -4.29
CA VAL A 39 -6.43 -0.22 -4.12
C VAL A 39 -5.08 0.02 -4.78
N MET A 40 -4.98 1.00 -5.68
CA MET A 40 -3.71 1.41 -6.29
C MET A 40 -3.34 2.83 -5.86
N ILE A 41 -2.21 2.96 -5.19
CA ILE A 41 -1.67 4.23 -4.69
C ILE A 41 -0.58 4.68 -5.65
N LYS A 42 -0.75 5.83 -6.31
CA LYS A 42 0.22 6.30 -7.29
C LYS A 42 1.56 6.62 -6.62
N GLY A 43 2.62 6.16 -7.27
CA GLY A 43 3.99 6.46 -6.89
C GLY A 43 4.55 7.59 -7.74
N GLU A 44 5.02 8.67 -7.13
CA GLU A 44 5.78 9.69 -7.85
C GLU A 44 7.25 9.25 -7.93
N SER A 45 7.79 9.08 -9.14
CA SER A 45 9.17 8.65 -9.36
C SER A 45 9.55 7.27 -8.78
N VAL A 46 8.55 6.48 -8.36
CA VAL A 46 8.62 5.08 -7.91
C VAL A 46 7.47 4.28 -8.54
N GLU A 47 7.48 2.96 -8.41
CA GLU A 47 6.34 2.14 -8.84
C GLU A 47 5.10 2.41 -7.97
N SER A 48 3.91 2.31 -8.55
CA SER A 48 2.65 2.46 -7.80
C SER A 48 2.38 1.24 -6.94
N LEU A 49 1.93 1.44 -5.70
CA LEU A 49 1.62 0.36 -4.77
C LEU A 49 0.21 -0.19 -5.02
N LEU A 50 0.11 -1.47 -5.36
CA LEU A 50 -1.16 -2.17 -5.60
C LEU A 50 -1.50 -3.12 -4.44
N ILE A 51 -2.48 -2.77 -3.62
CA ILE A 51 -2.92 -3.59 -2.49
C ILE A 51 -4.20 -4.35 -2.87
N PRO A 52 -4.14 -5.67 -3.14
CA PRO A 52 -5.34 -6.48 -3.33
C PRO A 52 -6.04 -6.75 -1.99
N ALA A 53 -7.34 -7.06 -2.03
CA ALA A 53 -8.09 -7.49 -0.85
C ALA A 53 -7.49 -8.77 -0.22
N LYS A 54 -6.87 -9.62 -1.03
CA LYS A 54 -6.11 -10.80 -0.58
C LYS A 54 -5.07 -11.16 -1.64
N GLY A 55 -3.87 -11.53 -1.19
CA GLY A 55 -2.82 -12.04 -2.08
C GLY A 55 -1.45 -11.55 -1.68
N GLU A 56 -0.57 -11.50 -2.67
CA GLU A 56 0.82 -11.04 -2.54
C GLU A 56 1.09 -9.95 -3.56
N GLY A 57 2.10 -9.15 -3.27
CA GLY A 57 2.58 -8.12 -4.19
C GLY A 57 3.97 -7.66 -3.80
N PHE A 58 4.50 -6.78 -4.65
CA PHE A 58 5.75 -6.08 -4.40
C PHE A 58 5.68 -4.70 -5.03
N VAL A 59 6.53 -3.80 -4.58
CA VAL A 59 6.68 -2.47 -5.15
C VAL A 59 8.13 -2.02 -5.06
N LYS A 60 8.70 -1.53 -6.17
CA LYS A 60 10.03 -0.95 -6.17
C LYS A 60 9.97 0.53 -5.87
N THR A 61 10.51 0.90 -4.72
CA THR A 61 10.60 2.30 -4.28
C THR A 61 11.98 2.89 -4.50
N TYR A 62 12.99 2.05 -4.80
CA TYR A 62 14.37 2.47 -5.00
C TYR A 62 14.96 3.25 -3.80
N GLY A 63 14.35 3.14 -2.61
CA GLY A 63 14.74 3.85 -1.39
C GLY A 63 14.41 5.34 -1.42
N LYS A 64 13.48 5.75 -2.29
CA LYS A 64 13.09 7.16 -2.42
C LYS A 64 12.11 7.56 -1.34
N GLU A 65 12.61 8.33 -0.39
CA GLU A 65 11.79 8.95 0.65
C GLU A 65 11.08 10.22 0.15
N PRO A 66 9.87 10.53 0.67
CA PRO A 66 9.18 9.83 1.76
C PRO A 66 8.30 8.66 1.30
N VAL A 67 8.25 8.36 0.00
CA VAL A 67 7.28 7.39 -0.56
C VAL A 67 7.52 5.99 -0.03
N THR A 68 8.78 5.56 0.12
CA THR A 68 9.14 4.29 0.76
C THR A 68 8.54 4.19 2.17
N SER A 69 8.79 5.17 3.03
CA SER A 69 8.24 5.20 4.39
C SER A 69 6.71 5.21 4.42
N ILE A 70 6.08 5.97 3.51
CA ILE A 70 4.62 6.03 3.41
C ILE A 70 4.04 4.67 3.01
N TYR A 71 4.65 3.98 2.04
CA TYR A 71 4.20 2.66 1.63
C TYR A 71 4.31 1.64 2.75
N LEU A 72 5.39 1.67 3.54
CA LEU A 72 5.52 0.83 4.72
C LEU A 72 4.43 1.11 5.74
N LEU A 73 4.19 2.38 6.08
CA LEU A 73 3.13 2.76 7.03
C LEU A 73 1.76 2.28 6.57
N ILE A 74 1.46 2.43 5.27
CA ILE A 74 0.20 1.99 4.68
C ILE A 74 0.07 0.46 4.75
N LEU A 75 1.12 -0.27 4.35
CA LEU A 75 1.12 -1.73 4.40
C LEU A 75 0.97 -2.23 5.84
N TYR A 76 1.71 -1.69 6.81
CA TYR A 76 1.55 -2.07 8.22
C TYR A 76 0.16 -1.71 8.77
N SER A 77 -0.46 -0.63 8.31
CA SER A 77 -1.82 -0.24 8.69
C SER A 77 -2.87 -1.27 8.28
N VAL A 78 -2.60 -2.12 7.27
CA VAL A 78 -3.48 -3.24 6.87
C VAL A 78 -3.76 -4.18 8.06
N SER A 79 -2.83 -4.31 9.02
CA SER A 79 -3.02 -5.13 10.22
C SER A 79 -4.25 -4.75 11.07
N ALA A 80 -4.76 -3.51 10.96
CA ALA A 80 -5.98 -3.08 11.64
C ALA A 80 -7.28 -3.61 10.99
N PHE A 81 -7.20 -4.04 9.73
CA PHE A 81 -8.34 -4.46 8.90
C PHE A 81 -8.29 -5.94 8.48
N GLY A 82 -7.23 -6.64 8.88
CA GLY A 82 -6.96 -8.02 8.50
C GLY A 82 -5.56 -8.44 8.91
N SER A 83 -4.83 -9.08 8.01
CA SER A 83 -3.45 -9.50 8.25
C SER A 83 -2.52 -9.03 7.14
N VAL A 84 -1.29 -8.66 7.51
CA VAL A 84 -0.21 -8.32 6.60
C VAL A 84 1.10 -8.95 7.06
N LEU A 85 1.90 -9.41 6.12
CA LEU A 85 3.31 -9.71 6.29
C LEU A 85 4.06 -8.80 5.32
N VAL A 86 5.09 -8.08 5.79
CA VAL A 86 5.95 -7.20 4.98
C VAL A 86 7.40 -7.66 5.16
N TRP A 87 8.16 -7.66 4.07
CA TRP A 87 9.61 -7.88 4.08
C TRP A 87 10.27 -7.07 2.96
N GLU A 88 11.56 -6.83 3.08
CA GLU A 88 12.33 -5.90 2.26
C GLU A 88 13.60 -6.60 1.75
N ASP A 89 14.07 -6.21 0.56
CA ASP A 89 15.34 -6.66 -0.03
C ASP A 89 16.57 -6.01 0.61
#